data_AF-A0A0A1XLA5-F1
#
_entry.id   AF-A0A0A1XLA5-F1
#
_cell.length_a   1.000
_cell.length_b   1.000
_cell.length_c   1.000
_cell.angle_alpha   90.00
_cell.angle_beta   90.00
_cell.angle_gamma   90.00
#
_symmetry.space_group_name_H-M   'P 1'
#
loop_
_entity.id
_entity.type
_entity.pdbx_description
1 polymer ?
#
loop_
_entity_poly.entity_id
_entity_poly.type
_entity_poly.pdbx_seq_one_letter_code
_entity_poly.pdbx_strand_id
1 'polypeptide(L)'
;MENDFVIITERTAISLDQLMNFTITLYEAHCYTQVQLSRDFITKLLKELNAVQEKPEYIQTQIVRATNILETIEKSNANESKSWLDDERLALLNGTTQLFVDLNALAKSNDTASETVIMKKVVDNAELQVLFNHVDELVKTTERNYSAVLCQFFRFLGDEERKSFPIITNLYDEYQTASLEGKFKIILKLYEMFNHYKNK
;
A
#
# COMPACT_ATOMS: atom_id res chain seq x y z
N MET A 1 -13.52 -25.92 9.50
CA MET A 1 -12.55 -24.82 9.71
C MET A 1 -13.37 -23.62 10.10
N GLU A 2 -13.49 -23.40 11.40
CA GLU A 2 -14.18 -22.24 11.95
C GLU A 2 -13.30 -21.01 11.69
N ASN A 3 -13.84 -20.08 10.92
CA ASN A 3 -13.30 -18.72 10.84
C ASN A 3 -13.74 -17.99 12.11
N ASP A 4 -12.89 -18.01 13.13
CA ASP A 4 -13.03 -17.10 14.26
C ASP A 4 -12.69 -15.68 13.81
N PHE A 5 -13.68 -15.02 13.21
CA PHE A 5 -13.73 -13.56 13.24
C PHE A 5 -13.90 -13.17 14.70
N VAL A 6 -12.80 -12.80 15.36
CA VAL A 6 -12.84 -12.14 16.65
C VAL A 6 -13.56 -10.81 16.46
N ILE A 7 -14.86 -10.81 16.72
CA ILE A 7 -15.64 -9.60 16.94
C ILE A 7 -15.07 -9.00 18.22
N ILE A 8 -14.24 -7.95 18.09
CA ILE A 8 -13.76 -7.17 19.24
C ILE A 8 -14.97 -6.44 19.82
N THR A 9 -15.63 -7.07 20.79
CA THR A 9 -16.69 -6.48 21.60
C THR A 9 -16.13 -5.29 22.40
N GLU A 10 -16.91 -4.22 22.49
CA GLU A 10 -16.58 -2.85 22.97
C GLU A 10 -16.09 -2.68 24.43
N ARG A 11 -15.38 -3.64 25.05
CA ARG A 11 -15.02 -3.57 26.48
C ARG A 11 -13.57 -3.92 26.85
N THR A 12 -12.71 -4.24 25.90
CA THR A 12 -11.33 -4.69 26.22
C THR A 12 -10.34 -3.56 25.99
N ALA A 13 -9.55 -3.21 27.01
CA ALA A 13 -8.43 -2.29 26.84
C ALA A 13 -7.39 -2.93 25.90
N ILE A 14 -6.93 -2.17 24.90
CA ILE A 14 -5.85 -2.60 24.00
C ILE A 14 -4.52 -2.32 24.71
N SER A 15 -3.68 -3.34 24.87
CA SER A 15 -2.33 -3.17 25.40
C SER A 15 -1.38 -2.59 24.34
N LEU A 16 -0.22 -2.08 24.77
CA LEU A 16 0.80 -1.60 23.82
C LEU A 16 1.24 -2.73 22.88
N ASP A 17 1.48 -3.94 23.38
CA ASP A 17 1.86 -5.08 22.55
C ASP A 17 0.79 -5.41 21.50
N GLN A 18 -0.49 -5.32 21.87
CA GLN A 18 -1.59 -5.53 20.93
C GLN A 18 -1.63 -4.43 19.85
N LEU A 19 -1.45 -3.16 20.23
CA LEU A 19 -1.33 -2.04 19.28
C LEU A 19 -0.15 -2.24 18.32
N MET A 20 1.01 -2.63 18.86
CA MET A 20 2.23 -2.91 18.08
C MET A 20 2.00 -4.02 17.06
N ASN A 21 1.51 -5.18 17.52
CA ASN A 21 1.23 -6.33 16.68
C ASN A 21 0.23 -5.98 15.57
N PHE A 22 -0.87 -5.33 15.95
CA PHE A 22 -1.91 -4.95 15.01
C PHE A 22 -1.38 -3.97 13.95
N THR A 23 -0.61 -2.96 14.35
CA THR A 23 -0.03 -1.97 13.42
C THR A 23 0.90 -2.65 12.41
N ILE A 24 1.78 -3.55 12.88
CA ILE A 24 2.69 -4.32 12.02
C ILE A 24 1.88 -5.16 11.03
N THR A 25 0.99 -6.03 11.52
CA THR A 25 0.21 -6.91 10.66
C THR A 25 -0.66 -6.14 9.67
N LEU A 26 -1.29 -5.04 10.10
CA LEU A 26 -2.15 -4.23 9.23
C LEU A 26 -1.35 -3.58 8.10
N TYR A 27 -0.18 -3.00 8.40
CA TYR A 27 0.64 -2.34 7.39
C TYR A 27 1.25 -3.34 6.42
N GLU A 28 1.70 -4.50 6.91
CA GLU A 28 2.22 -5.56 6.04
C GLU A 28 1.14 -6.15 5.13
N ALA A 29 -0.07 -6.35 5.64
CA ALA A 29 -1.22 -6.78 4.84
C ALA A 29 -1.62 -5.73 3.80
N HIS A 30 -1.52 -4.44 4.14
CA HIS A 30 -1.75 -3.34 3.20
C HIS A 30 -0.75 -3.39 2.04
N CYS A 31 0.56 -3.43 2.34
CA CYS A 31 1.60 -3.50 1.32
C CYS A 31 1.47 -4.76 0.44
N TYR A 32 1.20 -5.92 1.05
CA TYR A 32 0.97 -7.15 0.31
C TYR A 32 -0.21 -7.02 -0.66
N THR A 33 -1.35 -6.53 -0.18
CA THR A 33 -2.56 -6.35 -1.00
C THR A 33 -2.30 -5.37 -2.15
N GLN A 34 -1.62 -4.25 -1.88
CA GLN A 34 -1.25 -3.29 -2.91
C GLN A 34 -0.35 -3.92 -3.98
N VAL A 35 0.61 -4.75 -3.59
CA VAL A 35 1.47 -5.48 -4.54
C VAL A 35 0.69 -6.50 -5.37
N GLN A 36 -0.30 -7.19 -4.79
CA GLN A 36 -1.16 -8.09 -5.57
C GLN A 36 -2.05 -7.32 -6.57
N LEU A 37 -2.66 -6.21 -6.15
CA LEU A 37 -3.39 -5.32 -7.06
C LEU A 37 -2.49 -4.84 -8.21
N SER A 38 -1.23 -4.49 -7.88
CA SER A 38 -0.24 -4.07 -8.86
C SER A 38 0.11 -5.18 -9.84
N ARG A 39 0.33 -6.41 -9.34
CA ARG A 39 0.60 -7.60 -10.14
C ARG A 39 -0.51 -7.88 -11.15
N ASP A 40 -1.75 -7.87 -10.68
CA ASP A 40 -2.91 -8.18 -11.50
C ASP A 40 -3.08 -7.15 -12.62
N PHE A 41 -2.92 -5.86 -12.31
CA PHE A 41 -2.91 -4.81 -13.31
C PHE A 41 -1.75 -4.96 -14.30
N ILE A 42 -0.51 -5.18 -13.82
CA ILE A 42 0.67 -5.32 -14.69
C ILE A 42 0.51 -6.51 -15.63
N THR A 43 -0.11 -7.60 -15.17
CA THR A 43 -0.43 -8.77 -16.00
C THR A 43 -1.39 -8.39 -17.13
N LYS A 44 -2.45 -7.64 -16.83
CA LYS A 44 -3.38 -7.11 -17.85
C LYS A 44 -2.67 -6.15 -18.81
N LEU A 45 -1.86 -5.23 -18.27
CA LEU A 45 -1.08 -4.28 -19.05
C LEU A 45 -0.14 -4.99 -20.04
N LEU A 46 0.58 -6.02 -19.59
CA LEU A 46 1.45 -6.82 -20.46
C LEU A 46 0.67 -7.54 -21.56
N LYS A 47 -0.52 -8.06 -21.27
CA LYS A 47 -1.39 -8.67 -22.28
C LYS A 47 -1.77 -7.65 -23.36
N GLU A 48 -2.20 -6.46 -22.97
CA GLU A 48 -2.59 -5.40 -23.89
C GLU A 48 -1.40 -4.85 -24.70
N LEU A 49 -0.25 -4.64 -24.05
CA LEU A 49 1.00 -4.25 -24.71
C LEU A 49 1.45 -5.27 -25.77
N ASN A 50 1.32 -6.57 -25.47
CA ASN A 50 1.69 -7.62 -26.42
C ASN A 50 0.70 -7.79 -27.57
N ALA A 51 -0.54 -7.31 -27.43
CA ALA A 51 -1.56 -7.33 -28.46
C ALA A 51 -1.39 -6.20 -29.50
N VAL A 52 -0.54 -5.21 -29.23
CA VAL A 52 -0.22 -4.14 -30.20
C VAL A 52 0.52 -4.75 -31.40
N GLN A 53 -0.03 -4.56 -32.60
CA GLN A 53 0.49 -5.17 -33.85
C GLN A 53 1.89 -4.66 -34.22
N GLU A 54 2.07 -3.34 -34.22
CA GLU A 54 3.37 -2.71 -34.40
C GLU A 54 3.95 -2.40 -33.01
N LYS A 55 5.16 -2.89 -32.74
CA LYS A 55 5.86 -2.66 -31.48
C LYS A 55 6.94 -1.59 -31.68
N PRO A 56 6.58 -0.28 -31.69
CA PRO A 56 7.59 0.76 -31.71
C PRO A 56 8.46 0.65 -30.45
N GLU A 57 9.64 1.26 -30.49
CA GLU A 57 10.64 1.21 -29.43
C GLU A 57 10.06 1.59 -28.06
N TYR A 58 9.16 2.58 -28.03
CA TYR A 58 8.47 2.99 -26.82
C TYR A 58 7.65 1.85 -26.20
N ILE A 59 6.82 1.14 -26.99
CA ILE A 59 6.01 0.01 -26.53
C ILE A 59 6.89 -1.15 -26.07
N GLN A 60 7.97 -1.44 -26.80
CA GLN A 60 8.93 -2.48 -26.41
C GLN A 60 9.60 -2.16 -25.06
N THR A 61 9.93 -0.89 -24.82
CA THR A 61 10.47 -0.41 -23.54
C THR A 61 9.47 -0.59 -22.40
N GLN A 62 8.18 -0.29 -22.63
CA GLN A 62 7.15 -0.52 -21.61
C GLN A 62 6.95 -2.00 -21.30
N ILE A 63 7.01 -2.88 -22.30
CA ILE A 63 6.96 -4.35 -22.10
C ILE A 63 8.10 -4.79 -21.17
N VAL A 64 9.34 -4.40 -21.47
CA VAL A 64 10.51 -4.77 -20.65
C VAL A 64 10.35 -4.26 -19.22
N ARG A 65 9.95 -3.00 -19.05
CA ARG A 65 9.73 -2.41 -17.72
C ARG A 65 8.67 -3.18 -16.92
N ALA A 66 7.52 -3.47 -17.53
CA ALA A 66 6.42 -4.17 -16.88
C ALA A 66 6.79 -5.62 -16.53
N THR A 67 7.51 -6.33 -17.41
CA THR A 67 8.03 -7.68 -17.13
C THR A 67 9.01 -7.67 -15.96
N ASN A 68 9.97 -6.75 -15.92
CA ASN A 68 10.94 -6.66 -14.83
C ASN A 68 10.28 -6.41 -13.47
N ILE A 69 9.24 -5.57 -13.43
CA ILE A 69 8.48 -5.34 -12.19
C ILE A 69 7.73 -6.61 -11.78
N LEU A 70 7.09 -7.30 -12.73
CA LEU A 70 6.37 -8.54 -12.45
C LEU A 70 7.29 -9.63 -11.89
N GLU A 71 8.48 -9.83 -12.49
CA GLU A 71 9.49 -10.75 -11.97
C GLU A 71 9.96 -10.38 -10.57
N THR A 72 10.06 -9.09 -10.27
CA THR A 72 10.44 -8.60 -8.93
C THR A 72 9.35 -8.90 -7.90
N ILE A 73 8.07 -8.75 -8.27
CA ILE A 73 6.93 -9.13 -7.43
C ILE A 73 6.98 -10.63 -7.12
N GLU A 74 7.21 -11.47 -8.13
CA GLU A 74 7.28 -12.93 -7.95
C GLU A 74 8.41 -13.36 -7.00
N LYS A 75 9.59 -12.76 -7.16
CA LYS A 75 10.73 -12.99 -6.24
C LYS A 75 10.41 -12.52 -4.81
N SER A 76 9.74 -11.38 -4.66
CA SER A 76 9.37 -10.84 -3.36
C SER A 76 8.35 -11.73 -2.63
N ASN A 77 7.35 -12.23 -3.36
CA ASN A 77 6.32 -13.13 -2.82
C ASN A 77 6.90 -14.49 -2.40
N ALA A 78 7.98 -14.97 -3.04
CA ALA A 78 8.65 -16.19 -2.59
C ALA A 78 9.34 -16.06 -1.21
N ASN A 79 9.57 -14.82 -0.76
CA ASN A 79 10.24 -14.50 0.51
C ASN A 79 9.26 -13.84 1.51
N GLU A 80 8.14 -14.50 1.80
CA GLU A 80 7.05 -13.95 2.65
C GLU A 80 7.52 -13.53 4.06
N SER A 81 8.58 -14.14 4.59
CA SER A 81 9.09 -13.90 5.95
C SER A 81 9.84 -12.59 6.15
N LYS A 82 10.20 -11.87 5.08
CA LYS A 82 10.87 -10.56 5.21
C LYS A 82 9.88 -9.50 5.68
N SER A 83 10.35 -8.48 6.40
CA SER A 83 9.57 -7.28 6.70
C SER A 83 9.41 -6.42 5.45
N TRP A 84 8.33 -5.65 5.32
CA TRP A 84 8.18 -4.64 4.26
C TRP A 84 9.14 -3.45 4.41
N LEU A 85 9.92 -3.37 5.48
CA LEU A 85 11.05 -2.45 5.65
C LEU A 85 12.35 -2.94 4.97
N ASP A 86 12.39 -4.17 4.44
CA ASP A 86 13.54 -4.68 3.69
C ASP A 86 13.77 -3.87 2.40
N ASP A 87 15.03 -3.56 2.10
CA ASP A 87 15.42 -2.72 0.95
C ASP A 87 14.85 -3.22 -0.38
N GLU A 88 14.75 -4.54 -0.59
CA GLU A 88 14.20 -5.12 -1.83
C GLU A 88 12.70 -4.85 -1.95
N ARG A 89 11.98 -4.93 -0.83
CA ARG A 89 10.54 -4.66 -0.76
C ARG A 89 10.22 -3.17 -0.89
N LEU A 90 11.04 -2.31 -0.28
CA LEU A 90 10.95 -0.86 -0.47
C LEU A 90 11.23 -0.46 -1.93
N ALA A 91 12.25 -1.06 -2.55
CA ALA A 91 12.54 -0.84 -3.96
C ALA A 91 11.38 -1.28 -4.87
N LEU A 92 10.73 -2.41 -4.57
CA LEU A 92 9.54 -2.88 -5.28
C LEU A 92 8.36 -1.90 -5.15
N LEU A 93 8.07 -1.42 -3.94
CA LEU A 93 7.01 -0.42 -3.70
C LEU A 93 7.28 0.87 -4.46
N ASN A 94 8.55 1.33 -4.49
CA ASN A 94 8.94 2.50 -5.27
C ASN A 94 8.79 2.27 -6.78
N GLY A 95 9.21 1.11 -7.29
CA GLY A 95 9.12 0.77 -8.71
C GLY A 95 7.67 0.71 -9.21
N THR A 96 6.78 0.08 -8.43
CA THR A 96 5.34 0.03 -8.74
C THR A 96 4.70 1.41 -8.65
N THR A 97 5.03 2.20 -7.64
CA THR A 97 4.54 3.59 -7.50
C THR A 97 4.93 4.45 -8.69
N GLN A 98 6.20 4.41 -9.10
CA GLN A 98 6.68 5.20 -10.24
C GLN A 98 5.98 4.79 -11.54
N LEU A 99 5.75 3.49 -11.76
CA LEU A 99 4.97 3.03 -12.92
C LEU A 99 3.58 3.67 -12.93
N PHE A 100 2.85 3.64 -11.82
CA PHE A 100 1.50 4.18 -11.77
C PHE A 100 1.44 5.70 -11.90
N VAL A 101 2.42 6.42 -11.36
CA VAL A 101 2.55 7.87 -11.58
C VAL A 101 2.70 8.16 -13.07
N ASP A 102 3.58 7.44 -13.76
CA ASP A 102 3.82 7.64 -15.18
C ASP A 102 2.58 7.30 -16.02
N LEU A 103 1.90 6.19 -15.72
CA LEU A 103 0.68 5.78 -16.43
C LEU A 103 -0.49 6.74 -16.19
N ASN A 104 -0.63 7.28 -14.97
CA ASN A 104 -1.64 8.31 -14.67
C ASN A 104 -1.36 9.61 -15.42
N ALA A 105 -0.10 10.03 -15.47
CA ALA A 105 0.32 11.22 -16.22
C ALA A 105 0.06 11.04 -17.72
N LEU A 106 0.38 9.87 -18.26
CA LEU A 106 0.08 9.50 -19.64
C LEU A 106 -1.43 9.56 -19.94
N ALA A 107 -2.26 8.94 -19.09
CA ALA A 107 -3.72 8.90 -19.25
C ALA A 107 -4.33 10.31 -19.29
N LYS A 108 -3.75 11.26 -18.53
CA LYS A 108 -4.19 12.66 -18.46
C LYS A 108 -3.54 13.58 -19.49
N SER A 109 -2.54 13.10 -20.23
CA SER A 109 -1.81 13.92 -21.20
C SER A 109 -2.72 14.36 -22.34
N ASN A 110 -2.51 15.57 -22.89
CA ASN A 110 -3.17 16.02 -24.13
C ASN A 110 -2.34 15.69 -25.39
N ASP A 111 -1.22 14.99 -25.23
CA ASP A 111 -0.38 14.58 -26.36
C ASP A 111 -1.13 13.60 -27.27
N THR A 112 -1.04 13.89 -28.57
CA THR A 112 -1.70 13.20 -29.68
C THR A 112 -0.71 12.44 -30.57
N ALA A 113 0.57 12.35 -30.18
CA ALA A 113 1.53 11.47 -30.83
C ALA A 113 0.95 10.04 -30.90
N SER A 114 1.20 9.36 -32.03
CA SER A 114 0.61 8.04 -32.31
C SER A 114 0.90 7.03 -31.20
N GLU A 115 2.12 7.00 -30.69
CA GLU A 115 2.55 6.12 -29.60
C GLU A 115 1.81 6.42 -28.29
N THR A 116 1.64 7.70 -27.94
CA THR A 116 0.87 8.13 -26.77
C THR A 116 -0.59 7.70 -26.89
N VAL A 117 -1.20 7.85 -28.07
CA VAL A 117 -2.59 7.41 -28.31
C VAL A 117 -2.73 5.90 -28.20
N ILE A 118 -1.78 5.13 -28.71
CA ILE A 118 -1.75 3.67 -28.55
C ILE A 118 -1.64 3.31 -27.07
N MET A 119 -0.70 3.92 -26.34
CA MET A 119 -0.46 3.59 -24.94
C MET A 119 -1.65 3.97 -24.04
N LYS A 120 -2.34 5.09 -24.32
CA LYS A 120 -3.60 5.42 -23.62
C LYS A 120 -4.65 4.32 -23.77
N LYS A 121 -4.86 3.82 -25.00
CA LYS A 121 -5.79 2.71 -25.24
C LYS A 121 -5.37 1.43 -24.50
N VAL A 122 -4.08 1.12 -24.51
CA VAL A 122 -3.52 -0.03 -23.77
C VAL A 122 -3.81 0.09 -22.27
N VAL A 123 -3.59 1.27 -21.69
CA VAL A 123 -3.81 1.55 -20.26
C VAL A 123 -5.30 1.54 -19.89
N ASP A 124 -6.15 2.07 -20.76
CA ASP A 124 -7.61 2.04 -20.57
C ASP A 124 -8.14 0.60 -20.63
N ASN A 125 -7.69 -0.20 -21.59
CA ASN A 125 -8.03 -1.63 -21.68
C ASN A 125 -7.50 -2.46 -20.52
N ALA A 126 -6.35 -2.08 -19.96
CA ALA A 126 -5.79 -2.70 -18.75
C ALA A 126 -6.54 -2.26 -17.47
N GLU A 127 -7.52 -1.36 -17.59
CA GLU A 127 -8.41 -0.90 -16.53
C GLU A 127 -7.69 -0.10 -15.42
N LEU A 128 -6.81 0.84 -15.78
CA LEU A 128 -6.05 1.63 -14.80
C LEU A 128 -6.94 2.35 -13.76
N GLN A 129 -8.10 2.86 -14.18
CA GLN A 129 -9.03 3.52 -13.26
C GLN A 129 -9.64 2.53 -12.24
N VAL A 130 -9.85 1.27 -12.63
CA VAL A 130 -10.33 0.23 -11.72
C VAL A 130 -9.25 -0.07 -10.67
N LEU A 131 -7.97 -0.15 -11.07
CA LEU A 131 -6.86 -0.26 -10.12
C LEU A 131 -6.87 0.89 -9.11
N PHE A 132 -6.98 2.14 -9.59
CA PHE A 132 -6.98 3.30 -8.69
C PHE A 132 -8.15 3.31 -7.71
N ASN A 133 -9.34 2.87 -8.14
CA ASN A 133 -10.47 2.72 -7.23
C ASN A 133 -10.20 1.67 -6.15
N HIS A 134 -9.65 0.50 -6.51
CA HIS A 134 -9.30 -0.52 -5.52
C HIS A 134 -8.21 -0.06 -4.55
N VAL A 135 -7.21 0.70 -5.02
CA VAL A 135 -6.17 1.27 -4.15
C VAL A 135 -6.77 2.30 -3.19
N ASP A 136 -7.66 3.18 -3.67
CA ASP A 136 -8.35 4.16 -2.81
C ASP A 136 -9.22 3.47 -1.74
N GLU A 137 -9.93 2.40 -2.10
CA GLU A 137 -10.71 1.59 -1.15
C GLU A 137 -9.82 0.88 -0.12
N LEU A 138 -8.68 0.32 -0.56
CA LEU A 138 -7.68 -0.28 0.31
C LEU A 138 -7.16 0.72 1.33
N VAL A 139 -6.77 1.92 0.87
CA VAL A 139 -6.28 3.02 1.72
C VAL A 139 -7.33 3.39 2.77
N LYS A 140 -8.58 3.64 2.35
CA LYS A 140 -9.68 3.98 3.28
C LYS A 140 -9.98 2.88 4.28
N THR A 141 -9.91 1.62 3.87
CA THR A 141 -10.18 0.47 4.74
C THR A 141 -9.08 0.28 5.78
N THR A 142 -7.82 0.38 5.36
CA THR A 142 -6.66 0.34 6.26
C THR A 142 -6.73 1.47 7.29
N GLU A 143 -7.02 2.71 6.87
CA GLU A 143 -7.17 3.83 7.80
C GLU A 143 -8.30 3.60 8.80
N ARG A 144 -9.47 3.15 8.35
CA ARG A 144 -10.62 2.89 9.22
C ARG A 144 -10.29 1.84 10.28
N ASN A 145 -9.69 0.72 9.87
CA ASN A 145 -9.31 -0.37 10.77
C ASN A 145 -8.25 0.10 11.77
N TYR A 146 -7.29 0.89 11.31
CA TYR A 146 -6.27 1.49 12.17
C TYR A 146 -6.85 2.44 13.21
N SER A 147 -7.67 3.37 12.76
CA SER A 147 -8.34 4.37 13.60
C SER A 147 -9.16 3.71 14.72
N ALA A 148 -9.89 2.64 14.41
CA ALA A 148 -10.67 1.90 15.40
C ALA A 148 -9.80 1.36 16.55
N VAL A 149 -8.65 0.74 16.24
CA VAL A 149 -7.75 0.17 17.26
C VAL A 149 -6.98 1.26 18.00
N LEU A 150 -6.46 2.26 17.29
CA LEU A 150 -5.72 3.36 17.91
C LEU A 150 -6.61 4.16 18.86
N CYS A 151 -7.85 4.46 18.49
CA CYS A 151 -8.79 5.15 19.36
C CYS A 151 -9.15 4.30 20.59
N GLN A 152 -9.31 2.98 20.44
CA GLN A 152 -9.56 2.09 21.58
C GLN A 152 -8.37 2.03 22.55
N PHE A 153 -7.13 2.03 22.04
CA PHE A 153 -5.93 2.11 22.87
C PHE A 153 -5.93 3.37 23.74
N PHE A 154 -6.23 4.54 23.16
CA PHE A 154 -6.24 5.81 23.91
C PHE A 154 -7.50 6.06 24.75
N ARG A 155 -8.60 5.35 24.49
CA ARG A 155 -9.87 5.52 25.20
C ARG A 155 -9.79 5.22 26.70
N PHE A 156 -8.95 4.24 27.06
CA PHE A 156 -8.83 3.79 28.45
C PHE A 156 -7.61 4.37 29.17
N LEU A 157 -6.79 5.18 28.49
CA LEU A 157 -5.62 5.84 29.07
C LEU A 157 -5.99 7.23 29.60
N GLY A 158 -5.87 7.41 30.91
CA GLY A 158 -5.93 8.73 31.56
C GLY A 158 -4.70 9.60 31.25
N ASP A 159 -4.76 10.88 31.62
CA ASP A 159 -3.69 11.85 31.31
C ASP A 159 -2.31 11.44 31.86
N GLU A 160 -2.25 10.84 33.05
CA GLU A 160 -1.00 10.35 33.65
C GLU A 160 -0.45 9.11 32.92
N GLU A 161 -1.33 8.22 32.45
CA GLU A 161 -0.93 7.01 31.73
C GLU A 161 -0.39 7.36 30.33
N ARG A 162 -0.97 8.37 29.68
CA ARG A 162 -0.48 8.91 28.39
C ARG A 162 0.95 9.43 28.49
N LYS A 163 1.37 9.98 29.64
CA LYS A 163 2.76 10.43 29.86
C LYS A 163 3.78 9.29 29.80
N SER A 164 3.35 8.04 29.96
CA SER A 164 4.22 6.87 29.77
C SER A 164 4.52 6.59 28.29
N PHE A 165 3.77 7.19 27.36
CA PHE A 165 3.91 6.99 25.92
C PHE A 165 3.95 8.34 25.15
N PRO A 166 4.93 9.22 25.42
CA PRO A 166 4.90 10.59 24.90
C PRO A 166 4.95 10.66 23.37
N ILE A 167 5.74 9.79 22.73
CA ILE A 167 5.84 9.74 21.25
C ILE A 167 4.53 9.26 20.62
N ILE A 168 3.95 8.18 21.15
CA ILE A 168 2.69 7.61 20.62
C ILE A 168 1.54 8.60 20.83
N THR A 169 1.52 9.30 21.97
CA THR A 169 0.52 10.34 22.28
C THR A 169 0.60 11.50 21.29
N ASN A 170 1.80 12.04 21.03
CA ASN A 170 1.97 13.11 20.05
C ASN A 170 1.51 12.68 18.65
N LEU A 171 1.88 11.46 18.22
CA LEU A 171 1.46 10.93 16.93
C LEU A 171 -0.05 10.69 16.85
N TYR A 172 -0.70 10.33 17.96
CA TYR A 172 -2.15 10.23 18.04
C TYR A 172 -2.84 11.59 17.88
N ASP A 173 -2.34 12.63 18.55
CA ASP A 173 -2.89 13.98 18.43
C ASP A 173 -2.73 14.53 17.01
N GLU A 174 -1.56 14.31 16.40
CA GLU A 174 -1.33 14.59 14.96
C GLU A 174 -2.32 13.81 14.09
N TYR A 175 -2.57 12.53 14.39
CA TYR A 175 -3.43 11.65 13.60
C TYR A 175 -4.89 12.11 13.58
N GLN A 176 -5.40 12.64 14.69
CA GLN A 176 -6.80 13.09 14.80
C GLN A 176 -7.13 14.24 13.84
N THR A 177 -6.15 15.10 13.55
CA THR A 177 -6.35 16.31 12.74
C THR A 177 -5.76 16.19 11.32
N ALA A 178 -5.05 15.10 11.04
CA ALA A 178 -4.39 14.87 9.76
C ALA A 178 -5.37 14.55 8.62
N SER A 179 -4.97 14.92 7.40
CA SER A 179 -5.56 14.41 6.15
C SER A 179 -5.34 12.89 6.03
N LEU A 180 -6.05 12.22 5.11
CA LEU A 180 -5.84 10.79 4.86
C LEU A 180 -4.37 10.44 4.57
N GLU A 181 -3.70 11.25 3.75
CA GLU A 181 -2.26 11.11 3.47
C GLU A 181 -1.42 11.27 4.75
N GLY A 182 -1.72 12.30 5.55
CA GLY A 182 -1.03 12.54 6.83
C GLY A 182 -1.21 11.38 7.81
N LYS A 183 -2.42 10.82 7.88
CA LYS A 183 -2.73 9.63 8.68
C LYS A 183 -1.90 8.43 8.24
N PHE A 184 -1.77 8.17 6.95
CA PHE A 184 -0.91 7.09 6.44
C PHE A 184 0.57 7.29 6.78
N LYS A 185 1.09 8.53 6.68
CA LYS A 185 2.45 8.84 7.13
C LYS A 185 2.65 8.54 8.60
N ILE A 186 1.65 8.80 9.43
CA ILE A 186 1.69 8.46 10.87
C ILE A 186 1.65 6.95 11.10
N ILE A 187 0.79 6.22 10.37
CA ILE A 187 0.76 4.74 10.43
C ILE A 187 2.14 4.17 10.07
N LEU A 188 2.80 4.69 9.02
CA LEU A 188 4.15 4.29 8.63
C LEU A 188 5.18 4.58 9.72
N LYS A 189 5.19 5.78 10.32
CA LYS A 189 6.09 6.09 11.44
C LYS A 189 5.92 5.12 12.60
N LEU A 190 4.67 4.75 12.92
CA LEU A 190 4.36 3.79 13.99
C LEU A 190 4.78 2.37 13.60
N TYR A 191 4.58 1.97 12.34
CA TYR A 191 5.08 0.71 11.79
C TYR A 191 6.61 0.58 11.93
N GLU A 192 7.36 1.59 11.50
CA GLU A 192 8.83 1.65 11.62
C GLU A 192 9.28 1.54 13.08
N MET A 193 8.69 2.37 13.94
CA MET A 193 9.00 2.38 15.36
C MET A 193 8.72 1.03 16.02
N PHE A 194 7.56 0.43 15.77
CA PHE A 194 7.18 -0.84 16.38
C PHE A 194 8.00 -2.02 15.87
N ASN A 195 8.37 -2.04 14.59
CA ASN A 195 9.31 -3.05 14.07
C ASN A 195 10.69 -2.95 14.74
N HIS A 196 11.20 -1.73 14.92
CA HIS A 196 12.48 -1.52 15.61
C HIS A 196 12.44 -2.04 17.05
N TYR A 197 11.33 -1.83 17.75
CA TYR A 197 11.19 -2.36 19.11
C TYR A 197 11.08 -3.88 19.18
N LYS A 198 10.45 -4.52 18.19
CA LYS A 198 10.30 -5.99 18.16
C LYS A 198 11.55 -6.77 17.77
N ASN A 199 12.43 -6.16 16.99
CA ASN A 199 13.63 -6.81 16.46
C ASN A 199 14.91 -6.48 17.26
N LYS A 200 14.75 -5.85 18.43
CA LYS A 200 15.79 -5.64 19.44
C LYS A 200 15.69 -6.66 20.56
#